data_AF-A0AAD2TM43-F1
#
_entry.id   AF-A0AAD2TM43-F1
#
_cell.length_a   1.000
_cell.length_b   1.000
_cell.length_c   1.000
_cell.angle_alpha   90.00
_cell.angle_beta   90.00
_cell.angle_gamma   90.00
#
_symmetry.space_group_name_H-M   'P 1'
#
loop_
_entity.id
_entity.type
_entity.pdbx_description
1 polymer ?
#
loop_
_entity_poly.entity_id
_entity_poly.type
_entity_poly.pdbx_seq_one_letter_code
_entity_poly.pdbx_strand_id
1 'polypeptide(L)'
;MKKQNYFTILLVAILTMAGLTACNDDDDEGRKITDYKEYTLTVASVKLPGVLTSSGSNVLADVYAVKNEQSTDWEAHGNIGKFEYEEGYEYQIRISETSYLDYSMRDPAWTEYELLEVISKEHKDSENLPPHFIPDWYFEQRCPYINPEFAYAIEADQKDEIENDLKTDATYKFGGLRCYIAFTGTRKWFLLDVNMHIVNQGFLISRGKEPTEFPESYKLLLPESKVSGYGEFYFVKGDDIEDSVMQYDVFIYAQNRTPAPQNVEIWLYKDLTAYYQNKYPEANVKAVVIRYMVKNL
;
A
#
# COMPACT_ATOMS: atom_id res chain seq x y z
N MET A 1 31.92 -84.73 -7.54
CA MET A 1 30.49 -84.40 -7.32
C MET A 1 30.40 -83.01 -6.70
N LYS A 2 29.75 -82.07 -7.40
CA LYS A 2 29.47 -80.69 -6.94
C LYS A 2 28.57 -80.73 -5.69
N LYS A 3 28.96 -80.06 -4.61
CA LYS A 3 28.02 -79.52 -3.62
C LYS A 3 28.12 -78.00 -3.66
N GLN A 4 27.23 -77.42 -4.45
CA GLN A 4 27.05 -75.98 -4.63
C GLN A 4 26.50 -75.36 -3.34
N ASN A 5 27.15 -74.29 -2.89
CA ASN A 5 26.62 -73.06 -2.28
C ASN A 5 25.19 -73.07 -1.69
N TYR A 6 24.91 -73.90 -0.68
CA TYR A 6 23.65 -73.78 0.09
C TYR A 6 23.71 -72.70 1.17
N PHE A 7 24.91 -72.30 1.62
CA PHE A 7 25.07 -71.28 2.66
C PHE A 7 24.90 -69.84 2.15
N THR A 8 25.27 -69.57 0.88
CA THR A 8 25.10 -68.25 0.26
C THR A 8 23.65 -67.99 -0.13
N ILE A 9 22.88 -69.03 -0.45
CA ILE A 9 21.45 -68.92 -0.80
C ILE A 9 20.59 -68.67 0.45
N LEU A 10 20.97 -69.21 1.61
CA LEU A 10 20.25 -68.96 2.87
C LEU A 10 20.44 -67.52 3.39
N LEU A 11 21.62 -66.92 3.15
CA LEU A 11 21.93 -65.55 3.58
C LEU A 11 21.27 -64.49 2.68
N VAL A 12 21.01 -64.80 1.40
CA VAL A 12 20.23 -63.95 0.48
C VAL A 12 18.71 -64.08 0.71
N ALA A 13 18.24 -65.21 1.22
CA ALA A 13 16.83 -65.41 1.58
C ALA A 13 16.40 -64.63 2.85
N ILE A 14 17.32 -64.40 3.80
CA ILE A 14 17.04 -63.59 5.00
C ILE A 14 17.10 -62.09 4.68
N LEU A 15 17.92 -61.69 3.70
CA LEU A 15 18.00 -60.31 3.20
C LEU A 15 16.84 -59.91 2.28
N THR A 16 15.98 -60.85 1.87
CA THR A 16 14.81 -60.58 1.01
C THR A 16 13.47 -60.58 1.75
N MET A 17 13.44 -60.91 3.05
CA MET A 17 12.24 -60.78 3.91
C MET A 17 12.32 -59.63 4.93
N ALA A 18 13.35 -58.77 4.83
CA ALA A 18 13.37 -57.45 5.50
C ALA A 18 12.90 -56.33 4.55
N GLY A 19 12.35 -56.67 3.39
CA GLY A 19 11.54 -55.78 2.57
C GLY A 19 10.07 -56.07 2.82
N LEU A 20 9.26 -55.02 2.95
CA LEU A 20 7.79 -55.02 3.13
C LEU A 20 7.25 -54.96 4.58
N THR A 21 7.82 -54.12 5.43
CA THR A 21 7.03 -53.16 6.24
C THR A 21 7.84 -51.89 6.47
N ALA A 22 8.32 -51.26 5.39
CA ALA A 22 8.23 -49.82 5.40
C ALA A 22 6.75 -49.58 5.08
N CYS A 23 5.97 -49.24 6.11
CA CYS A 23 4.77 -48.47 5.81
C CYS A 23 5.30 -47.28 5.00
N ASN A 24 5.02 -47.29 3.69
CA ASN A 24 4.68 -46.01 3.09
C ASN A 24 3.37 -45.65 3.79
N ASP A 25 3.51 -45.05 4.97
CA ASP A 25 2.64 -43.94 5.29
C ASP A 25 3.13 -42.83 4.34
N ASP A 26 2.83 -42.99 3.04
CA ASP A 26 2.51 -41.85 2.18
C ASP A 26 1.17 -41.34 2.71
N ASP A 27 1.22 -40.90 3.96
CA ASP A 27 0.29 -40.03 4.60
C ASP A 27 0.53 -38.70 3.89
N ASP A 28 0.07 -38.62 2.64
CA ASP A 28 -0.40 -37.39 2.02
C ASP A 28 -1.55 -36.94 2.92
N GLU A 29 -1.15 -36.41 4.07
CA GLU A 29 -1.95 -35.70 5.04
C GLU A 29 -2.36 -34.39 4.38
N GLY A 30 -3.16 -34.51 3.31
CA GLY A 30 -3.80 -33.39 2.65
C GLY A 30 -4.58 -32.58 3.68
N ARG A 31 -5.00 -31.38 3.29
CA ARG A 31 -5.68 -30.40 4.15
C ARG A 31 -6.27 -30.93 5.47
N LYS A 32 -5.59 -30.62 6.57
CA LYS A 32 -6.02 -30.86 7.93
C LYS A 32 -6.58 -29.60 8.56
N ILE A 33 -7.67 -29.71 9.32
CA ILE A 33 -8.13 -28.64 10.21
C ILE A 33 -7.32 -28.73 11.50
N THR A 34 -6.63 -27.65 11.87
CA THR A 34 -5.80 -27.58 13.08
C THR A 34 -6.49 -26.85 14.22
N ASP A 35 -7.41 -25.93 13.91
CA ASP A 35 -8.22 -25.24 14.89
C ASP A 35 -9.56 -24.81 14.29
N TYR A 36 -10.59 -24.70 15.13
CA TYR A 36 -11.92 -24.24 14.76
C TYR A 36 -12.56 -23.50 15.92
N LYS A 37 -13.02 -22.28 15.65
CA LYS A 37 -13.81 -21.50 16.60
C LYS A 37 -14.89 -20.70 15.88
N GLU A 38 -15.96 -20.43 16.61
CA GLU A 38 -17.04 -19.56 16.18
C GLU A 38 -17.20 -18.45 17.20
N TYR A 39 -17.44 -17.24 16.70
CA TYR A 39 -17.66 -16.07 17.55
C TYR A 39 -18.40 -14.99 16.79
N THR A 40 -18.91 -14.02 17.52
CA THR A 40 -19.57 -12.85 16.95
C THR A 40 -18.57 -11.72 16.77
N LEU A 41 -18.71 -11.01 15.66
CA LEU A 41 -18.04 -9.75 15.40
C LEU A 41 -19.08 -8.65 15.20
N THR A 42 -18.79 -7.47 15.74
CA THR A 42 -19.36 -6.23 15.23
C THR A 42 -18.48 -5.75 14.08
N VAL A 43 -19.05 -5.52 12.90
CA VAL A 43 -18.35 -4.99 11.72
C VAL A 43 -18.82 -3.57 11.45
N ALA A 44 -17.89 -2.64 11.34
CA ALA A 44 -18.19 -1.23 11.18
C ALA A 44 -18.84 -0.87 9.84
N SER A 45 -19.53 0.26 9.83
CA SER A 45 -20.22 0.81 8.66
C SER A 45 -19.33 1.32 7.54
N VAL A 46 -18.03 1.44 7.77
CA VAL A 46 -17.04 1.83 6.75
C VAL A 46 -15.80 0.94 6.83
N LYS A 47 -15.21 0.62 5.67
CA LYS A 47 -13.90 -0.01 5.60
C LYS A 47 -12.80 1.03 5.75
N LEU A 48 -11.75 0.67 6.47
CA LEU A 48 -10.63 1.58 6.72
C LEU A 48 -9.37 1.08 6.03
N PRO A 49 -8.44 1.97 5.63
CA PRO A 49 -7.14 1.54 5.15
C PRO A 49 -6.42 0.71 6.23
N GLY A 50 -5.87 -0.43 5.87
CA GLY A 50 -5.15 -1.29 6.80
C GLY A 50 -4.18 -2.22 6.10
N VAL A 51 -3.22 -2.75 6.85
CA VAL A 51 -2.24 -3.71 6.34
C VAL A 51 -2.64 -5.11 6.77
N LEU A 52 -2.90 -5.97 5.79
CA LEU A 52 -3.11 -7.40 6.02
C LEU A 52 -1.80 -8.15 5.79
N THR A 53 -1.45 -9.01 6.74
CA THR A 53 -0.27 -9.86 6.66
C THR A 53 -0.70 -11.29 6.36
N SER A 54 -0.19 -11.85 5.27
CA SER A 54 -0.40 -13.25 4.91
C SER A 54 0.89 -13.81 4.34
N SER A 55 1.38 -14.90 4.93
CA SER A 55 2.56 -15.65 4.45
C SER A 55 3.81 -14.79 4.21
N GLY A 56 4.06 -13.82 5.10
CA GLY A 56 5.19 -12.89 4.99
C GLY A 56 5.03 -11.78 3.94
N SER A 57 3.90 -11.74 3.24
CA SER A 57 3.49 -10.62 2.40
C SER A 57 2.63 -9.64 3.20
N ASN A 58 2.83 -8.35 2.95
CA ASN A 58 2.04 -7.28 3.55
C ASN A 58 1.30 -6.56 2.42
N VAL A 59 -0.01 -6.51 2.52
CA VAL A 59 -0.87 -5.89 1.51
C VAL A 59 -1.66 -4.76 2.16
N LEU A 60 -1.50 -3.55 1.64
CA LEU A 60 -2.36 -2.44 1.97
C LEU A 60 -3.69 -2.58 1.22
N ALA A 61 -4.79 -2.60 1.97
CA ALA A 61 -6.13 -2.71 1.43
C ALA A 61 -7.13 -1.93 2.31
N ASP A 62 -8.35 -1.77 1.82
CA ASP A 62 -9.46 -1.36 2.67
C ASP A 62 -9.99 -2.61 3.40
N VAL A 63 -9.82 -2.62 4.71
CA VAL A 63 -10.11 -3.75 5.61
C VAL A 63 -11.39 -3.50 6.40
N TYR A 64 -12.02 -4.57 6.87
CA TYR A 64 -13.11 -4.43 7.83
C TYR A 64 -12.53 -3.94 9.16
N ALA A 65 -13.16 -2.92 9.76
CA ALA A 65 -12.95 -2.61 11.16
C ALA A 65 -13.92 -3.48 11.97
N VAL A 66 -13.39 -4.31 12.88
CA VAL A 66 -14.21 -5.23 13.66
C VAL A 66 -13.97 -5.10 15.16
N LYS A 67 -14.96 -5.48 15.97
CA LYS A 67 -14.83 -5.73 17.40
C LYS A 67 -15.28 -7.14 17.70
N ASN A 68 -14.48 -7.88 18.45
CA ASN A 68 -14.97 -9.09 19.10
C ASN A 68 -15.89 -8.71 20.27
N GLU A 69 -16.74 -9.63 20.73
CA GLU A 69 -17.70 -9.38 21.83
C GLU A 69 -17.05 -8.88 23.13
N GLN A 70 -15.75 -9.11 23.32
CA GLN A 70 -15.02 -8.81 24.55
C GLN A 70 -14.18 -7.52 24.45
N SER A 71 -14.08 -6.91 23.26
CA SER A 71 -13.19 -5.78 22.98
C SER A 71 -13.97 -4.49 22.79
N THR A 72 -13.44 -3.42 23.37
CA THR A 72 -13.90 -2.06 23.11
C THR A 72 -13.21 -1.41 21.92
N ASP A 73 -12.09 -1.99 21.47
CA ASP A 73 -11.19 -1.40 20.49
C ASP A 73 -11.41 -2.04 19.12
N TRP A 74 -11.41 -1.20 18.08
CA TRP A 74 -11.52 -1.68 16.71
C TRP A 74 -10.22 -2.33 16.24
N GLU A 75 -10.34 -3.42 15.50
CA GLU A 75 -9.22 -4.16 14.92
C GLU A 75 -9.42 -4.32 13.41
N ALA A 76 -8.30 -4.41 12.68
CA ALA A 76 -8.33 -4.73 11.26
C ALA A 76 -8.68 -6.21 11.05
N HIS A 77 -9.62 -6.48 10.14
CA HIS A 77 -9.95 -7.82 9.71
C HIS A 77 -9.96 -7.94 8.19
N GLY A 78 -9.37 -9.03 7.70
CA GLY A 78 -9.36 -9.39 6.28
C GLY A 78 -10.71 -9.89 5.79
N ASN A 79 -10.71 -10.48 4.60
CA ASN A 79 -11.92 -10.98 3.95
C ASN A 79 -12.68 -12.00 4.83
N ILE A 80 -14.01 -11.94 4.80
CA ILE A 80 -14.91 -12.90 5.43
C ILE A 80 -15.74 -13.52 4.30
N GLY A 81 -15.59 -14.82 4.06
CA GLY A 81 -16.31 -15.55 3.02
C GLY A 81 -17.81 -15.46 3.21
N LYS A 82 -18.54 -15.35 2.08
CA LYS A 82 -20.01 -15.21 2.00
C LYS A 82 -20.60 -13.95 2.66
N PHE A 83 -19.77 -13.06 3.21
CA PHE A 83 -20.25 -11.82 3.80
C PHE A 83 -20.42 -10.73 2.74
N GLU A 84 -21.68 -10.46 2.40
CA GLU A 84 -22.06 -9.38 1.48
C GLU A 84 -22.14 -8.05 2.24
N TYR A 85 -20.99 -7.37 2.29
CA TYR A 85 -20.87 -6.08 2.96
C TYR A 85 -21.48 -4.94 2.15
N GLU A 86 -22.26 -4.10 2.81
CA GLU A 86 -22.77 -2.83 2.28
C GLU A 86 -22.30 -1.68 3.20
N GLU A 87 -21.64 -0.69 2.62
CA GLU A 87 -21.18 0.52 3.30
C GLU A 87 -22.37 1.34 3.83
N GLY A 88 -22.18 2.01 4.97
CA GLY A 88 -23.23 2.73 5.70
C GLY A 88 -23.99 1.87 6.71
N TYR A 89 -23.69 0.57 6.81
CA TYR A 89 -24.33 -0.33 7.77
C TYR A 89 -23.34 -0.95 8.75
N GLU A 90 -23.62 -0.86 10.05
CA GLU A 90 -22.94 -1.66 11.05
C GLU A 90 -23.65 -3.02 11.18
N TYR A 91 -22.85 -4.08 11.32
CA TYR A 91 -23.36 -5.45 11.41
C TYR A 91 -22.94 -6.08 12.72
N GLN A 92 -23.80 -6.94 13.28
CA GLN A 92 -23.34 -8.04 14.12
C GLN A 92 -23.45 -9.32 13.32
N ILE A 93 -22.34 -10.05 13.19
CA ILE A 93 -22.28 -11.29 12.43
C ILE A 93 -21.63 -12.38 13.27
N ARG A 94 -22.11 -13.61 13.12
CA ARG A 94 -21.43 -14.79 13.62
C ARG A 94 -20.60 -15.38 12.50
N ILE A 95 -19.33 -15.65 12.79
CA ILE A 95 -18.39 -16.24 11.82
C ILE A 95 -17.74 -17.51 12.38
N SER A 96 -17.25 -18.36 11.48
CA SER A 96 -16.29 -19.41 11.82
C SER A 96 -14.89 -18.98 11.40
N GLU A 97 -13.91 -19.17 12.28
CA GLU A 97 -12.49 -19.12 11.97
C GLU A 97 -11.97 -20.57 11.93
N THR A 98 -11.50 -21.01 10.77
CA THR A 98 -10.94 -22.35 10.58
C THR A 98 -9.49 -22.25 10.16
N SER A 99 -8.60 -22.84 10.95
CA SER A 99 -7.18 -22.92 10.61
C SER A 99 -6.88 -24.25 9.95
N TYR A 100 -6.11 -24.20 8.86
CA TYR A 100 -5.74 -25.35 8.05
C TYR A 100 -4.23 -25.54 8.04
N LEU A 101 -3.81 -26.80 7.86
CA LEU A 101 -2.44 -27.21 7.59
C LEU A 101 -2.43 -28.18 6.40
N ASP A 102 -1.68 -27.85 5.36
CA ASP A 102 -1.47 -28.67 4.17
C ASP A 102 -0.06 -28.44 3.62
N TYR A 103 0.86 -29.36 3.88
CA TYR A 103 2.26 -29.24 3.44
C TYR A 103 2.44 -29.34 1.92
N SER A 104 1.41 -29.73 1.16
CA SER A 104 1.44 -29.71 -0.30
C SER A 104 1.23 -28.30 -0.87
N MET A 105 0.67 -27.38 -0.06
CA MET A 105 0.45 -26.00 -0.47
C MET A 105 1.71 -25.15 -0.30
N ARG A 106 1.84 -24.14 -1.17
CA ARG A 106 2.94 -23.16 -1.10
C ARG A 106 2.99 -22.48 0.27
N ASP A 107 1.83 -22.11 0.79
CA ASP A 107 1.66 -21.58 2.14
C ASP A 107 0.95 -22.67 2.96
N PRO A 108 1.70 -23.46 3.74
CA PRO A 108 1.17 -24.68 4.30
C PRO A 108 0.19 -24.43 5.46
N ALA A 109 0.20 -23.25 6.08
CA ALA A 109 -0.73 -22.90 7.14
C ALA A 109 -1.47 -21.61 6.81
N TRP A 110 -2.81 -21.66 6.86
CA TRP A 110 -3.66 -20.49 6.63
C TRP A 110 -4.94 -20.58 7.46
N THR A 111 -5.62 -19.45 7.59
CA THR A 111 -6.87 -19.34 8.34
C THR A 111 -7.93 -18.74 7.44
N GLU A 112 -9.09 -19.38 7.38
CA GLU A 112 -10.26 -18.90 6.64
C GLU A 112 -11.34 -18.42 7.61
N TYR A 113 -12.02 -17.36 7.23
CA TYR A 113 -13.13 -16.78 7.96
C TYR A 113 -14.37 -16.86 7.08
N GLU A 114 -15.44 -17.46 7.58
CA GLU A 114 -16.68 -17.68 6.83
C GLU A 114 -17.87 -17.18 7.63
N LEU A 115 -18.78 -16.46 6.98
CA LEU A 115 -20.03 -16.03 7.57
C LEU A 115 -20.90 -17.25 7.88
N LEU A 116 -21.39 -17.32 9.11
CA LEU A 116 -22.40 -18.29 9.53
C LEU A 116 -23.79 -17.66 9.58
N GLU A 117 -23.89 -16.45 10.15
CA GLU A 117 -25.17 -15.78 10.36
C GLU A 117 -24.99 -14.25 10.43
N VAL A 118 -25.93 -13.50 9.87
CA VAL A 118 -26.08 -12.06 10.12
C VAL A 118 -27.10 -11.87 11.24
N ILE A 119 -26.64 -11.46 12.42
CA ILE A 119 -27.47 -11.27 13.61
C ILE A 119 -28.20 -9.93 13.53
N SER A 120 -27.50 -8.87 13.12
CA SER A 120 -28.10 -7.56 12.87
C SER A 120 -27.39 -6.82 11.73
N LYS A 121 -28.14 -5.91 11.12
CA LYS A 121 -27.69 -4.95 10.10
C LYS A 121 -28.41 -3.64 10.36
N GLU A 122 -27.67 -2.60 10.74
CA GLU A 122 -28.23 -1.30 11.13
C GLU A 122 -27.58 -0.21 10.30
N HIS A 123 -28.39 0.65 9.66
CA HIS A 123 -27.87 1.82 8.95
C HIS A 123 -27.45 2.88 9.97
N LYS A 124 -26.15 3.05 10.17
CA LYS A 124 -25.57 3.97 11.15
C LYS A 124 -24.10 4.21 10.86
N ASP A 125 -23.60 5.33 11.35
CA ASP A 125 -22.16 5.60 11.39
C ASP A 125 -21.55 4.94 12.63
N SER A 126 -20.59 4.03 12.42
CA SER A 126 -19.87 3.41 13.53
C SER A 126 -19.00 4.43 14.25
N GLU A 127 -19.14 4.48 15.57
CA GLU A 127 -18.46 5.47 16.40
C GLU A 127 -17.04 5.05 16.81
N ASN A 128 -16.19 6.04 17.10
CA ASN A 128 -14.84 5.87 17.64
C ASN A 128 -13.92 5.00 16.78
N LEU A 129 -14.13 5.01 15.46
CA LEU A 129 -13.23 4.37 14.51
C LEU A 129 -11.87 5.09 14.50
N PRO A 130 -10.75 4.34 14.48
CA PRO A 130 -9.46 4.94 14.18
C PRO A 130 -9.44 5.43 12.72
N PRO A 131 -8.53 6.34 12.35
CA PRO A 131 -8.46 6.82 10.98
C PRO A 131 -7.95 5.75 9.99
N HIS A 132 -7.21 4.74 10.46
CA HIS A 132 -6.68 3.59 9.69
C HIS A 132 -6.11 2.51 10.64
N PHE A 133 -5.74 1.35 10.08
CA PHE A 133 -5.00 0.26 10.72
C PHE A 133 -3.66 -0.02 10.01
N ILE A 134 -2.97 1.05 9.61
CA ILE A 134 -1.65 0.97 8.97
C ILE A 134 -0.61 1.21 10.06
N PRO A 135 0.26 0.24 10.36
CA PRO A 135 1.31 0.43 11.35
C PRO A 135 2.42 1.35 10.82
N ASP A 136 3.08 2.10 11.71
CA ASP A 136 4.11 3.08 11.37
C ASP A 136 5.23 2.51 10.49
N TRP A 137 5.70 1.30 10.82
CA TRP A 137 6.76 0.63 10.05
C TRP A 137 6.37 0.44 8.58
N TYR A 138 5.08 0.28 8.26
CA TYR A 138 4.64 0.12 6.89
C TYR A 138 4.77 1.42 6.10
N PHE A 139 4.43 2.56 6.71
CA PHE A 139 4.66 3.86 6.09
C PHE A 139 6.15 4.06 5.81
N GLU A 140 7.00 3.86 6.81
CA GLU A 140 8.44 4.11 6.70
C GLU A 140 9.13 3.21 5.68
N GLN A 141 8.76 1.92 5.63
CA GLN A 141 9.49 0.92 4.85
C GLN A 141 8.87 0.62 3.50
N ARG A 142 7.55 0.76 3.36
CA ARG A 142 6.81 0.28 2.17
C ARG A 142 6.04 1.35 1.44
N CYS A 143 5.70 2.46 2.09
CA CYS A 143 4.87 3.48 1.47
C CYS A 143 5.75 4.54 0.78
N PRO A 144 5.52 4.81 -0.51
CA PRO A 144 6.10 5.94 -1.20
C PRO A 144 5.76 7.25 -0.48
N TYR A 145 6.65 8.25 -0.54
CA TYR A 145 6.38 9.57 0.03
C TYR A 145 6.99 10.69 -0.80
N ILE A 146 6.39 11.89 -0.71
CA ILE A 146 6.94 13.09 -1.33
C ILE A 146 8.11 13.57 -0.48
N ASN A 147 9.31 13.61 -1.05
CA ASN A 147 10.46 14.20 -0.38
C ASN A 147 10.23 15.71 -0.23
N PRO A 148 10.18 16.28 1.00
CA PRO A 148 9.96 17.71 1.21
C PRO A 148 11.12 18.56 0.69
N GLU A 149 12.30 17.99 0.49
CA GLU A 149 13.40 18.67 -0.19
C GLU A 149 13.16 18.67 -1.71
N PHE A 150 13.07 19.86 -2.28
CA PHE A 150 12.76 20.10 -3.68
C PHE A 150 13.93 20.74 -4.42
N ALA A 151 14.00 20.50 -5.73
CA ALA A 151 14.82 21.30 -6.63
C ALA A 151 14.00 22.49 -7.13
N TYR A 152 14.68 23.58 -7.52
CA TYR A 152 14.03 24.76 -8.06
C TYR A 152 14.88 25.40 -9.16
N ALA A 153 14.21 26.14 -10.04
CA ALA A 153 14.83 27.02 -11.02
C ALA A 153 14.14 28.38 -10.99
N ILE A 154 14.94 29.44 -11.05
CA ILE A 154 14.48 30.84 -11.00
C ILE A 154 15.16 31.62 -12.12
N GLU A 155 14.35 32.26 -12.96
CA GLU A 155 14.77 33.25 -13.95
C GLU A 155 14.09 34.59 -13.63
N ALA A 156 14.81 35.47 -12.94
CA ALA A 156 14.35 36.78 -12.50
C ALA A 156 15.56 37.66 -12.14
N ASP A 157 15.37 38.99 -12.12
CA ASP A 157 16.42 39.95 -11.75
C ASP A 157 16.72 39.90 -10.23
N GLN A 158 15.70 39.74 -9.38
CA GLN A 158 15.84 39.62 -7.92
C GLN A 158 15.87 38.15 -7.46
N LYS A 159 16.73 37.34 -8.08
CA LYS A 159 16.79 35.89 -7.83
C LYS A 159 16.97 35.53 -6.35
N ASP A 160 17.89 36.18 -5.64
CA ASP A 160 18.23 35.83 -4.26
C ASP A 160 17.07 36.06 -3.28
N GLU A 161 16.26 37.11 -3.50
CA GLU A 161 15.08 37.40 -2.69
C GLU A 161 13.99 36.32 -2.86
N ILE A 162 13.74 35.94 -4.12
CA ILE A 162 12.77 34.88 -4.47
C ILE A 162 13.24 33.53 -3.93
N GLU A 163 14.54 33.23 -4.05
CA GLU A 163 15.12 31.98 -3.54
C GLU A 163 15.01 31.88 -2.02
N ASN A 164 15.25 32.98 -1.30
CA ASN A 164 15.09 33.01 0.15
C ASN A 164 13.61 32.80 0.54
N ASP A 165 12.68 33.44 -0.17
CA ASP A 165 11.24 33.25 0.05
C ASP A 165 10.82 31.78 -0.15
N LEU A 166 11.20 31.15 -1.27
CA LEU A 166 10.95 29.73 -1.54
C LEU A 166 11.47 28.81 -0.43
N LYS A 167 12.69 29.06 0.07
CA LYS A 167 13.34 28.19 1.07
C LYS A 167 12.76 28.37 2.48
N THR A 168 12.21 29.53 2.77
CA THR A 168 11.67 29.88 4.10
C THR A 168 10.17 29.65 4.22
N ASP A 169 9.45 29.61 3.11
CA ASP A 169 8.03 29.26 3.09
C ASP A 169 7.84 27.77 3.44
N ALA A 170 7.32 27.53 4.64
CA ALA A 170 7.07 26.20 5.17
C ALA A 170 6.05 25.41 4.34
N THR A 171 5.20 26.07 3.55
CA THR A 171 4.18 25.43 2.70
C THR A 171 4.83 24.48 1.70
N TYR A 172 5.97 24.86 1.12
CA TYR A 172 6.70 24.03 0.17
C TYR A 172 7.44 22.86 0.83
N LYS A 173 7.51 22.84 2.16
CA LYS A 173 8.04 21.72 2.96
C LYS A 173 6.95 21.05 3.78
N PHE A 174 5.70 21.19 3.36
CA PHE A 174 4.52 20.60 4.01
C PHE A 174 4.40 20.94 5.51
N GLY A 175 4.92 22.09 5.95
CA GLY A 175 4.90 22.48 7.37
C GLY A 175 5.68 21.55 8.29
N GLY A 176 6.64 20.79 7.76
CA GLY A 176 7.37 19.75 8.51
C GLY A 176 6.65 18.40 8.59
N LEU A 177 5.47 18.28 7.97
CA LEU A 177 4.73 17.03 7.83
C LEU A 177 5.28 16.18 6.69
N ARG A 178 4.89 14.90 6.65
CA ARG A 178 5.28 13.98 5.58
C ARG A 178 4.07 13.43 4.84
N CYS A 179 4.06 13.58 3.52
CA CYS A 179 3.00 13.09 2.65
C CYS A 179 3.37 11.72 2.06
N TYR A 180 2.69 10.68 2.52
CA TYR A 180 2.79 9.30 2.03
C TYR A 180 1.71 9.00 0.99
N ILE A 181 2.02 8.14 0.02
CA ILE A 181 1.18 7.84 -1.14
C ILE A 181 1.10 6.33 -1.35
N ALA A 182 -0.11 5.80 -1.26
CA ALA A 182 -0.42 4.43 -1.60
C ALA A 182 -0.80 4.33 -3.09
N PHE A 183 0.18 4.29 -4.00
CA PHE A 183 -0.10 4.20 -5.45
C PHE A 183 -0.82 2.91 -5.86
N THR A 184 -0.56 1.82 -5.15
CA THR A 184 -1.15 0.50 -5.41
C THR A 184 -2.18 0.15 -4.35
N GLY A 185 -3.19 -0.64 -4.73
CA GLY A 185 -4.27 -1.05 -3.82
C GLY A 185 -5.34 0.03 -3.67
N THR A 186 -5.12 1.00 -2.77
CA THR A 186 -6.17 1.95 -2.32
C THR A 186 -6.17 3.30 -3.05
N ARG A 187 -5.07 3.68 -3.70
CA ARG A 187 -4.89 5.03 -4.30
C ARG A 187 -5.17 6.16 -3.32
N LYS A 188 -4.73 6.00 -2.07
CA LYS A 188 -4.90 7.00 -0.99
C LYS A 188 -3.60 7.75 -0.71
N TRP A 189 -3.71 8.93 -0.10
CA TRP A 189 -2.58 9.67 0.44
C TRP A 189 -2.82 10.00 1.91
N PHE A 190 -1.73 10.18 2.65
CA PHE A 190 -1.75 10.45 4.07
C PHE A 190 -0.70 11.49 4.41
N LEU A 191 -1.09 12.53 5.13
CA LEU A 191 -0.20 13.57 5.65
C LEU A 191 -0.05 13.36 7.15
N LEU A 192 1.16 13.00 7.56
CA LEU A 192 1.48 12.60 8.93
C LEU A 192 2.36 13.64 9.62
N ASP A 193 2.17 13.78 10.93
CA ASP A 193 3.10 14.52 11.79
C ASP A 193 4.37 13.71 12.10
N VAL A 194 5.28 14.30 12.88
CA VAL A 194 6.56 13.66 13.26
C VAL A 194 6.40 12.43 14.15
N ASN A 195 5.23 12.24 14.75
CA ASN A 195 4.87 11.10 15.59
C ASN A 195 3.97 10.10 14.82
N MET A 196 3.87 10.24 13.49
CA MET A 196 3.06 9.39 12.60
C MET A 196 1.54 9.51 12.80
N HIS A 197 1.06 10.54 13.51
CA HIS A 197 -0.37 10.80 13.57
C HIS A 197 -0.85 11.44 12.28
N ILE A 198 -2.02 11.00 11.80
CA ILE A 198 -2.66 11.59 10.63
C ILE A 198 -3.13 13.00 10.96
N VAL A 199 -2.60 13.95 10.20
CA VAL A 199 -3.08 15.34 10.15
C VAL A 199 -4.14 15.50 9.06
N ASN A 200 -3.98 14.81 7.93
CA ASN A 200 -4.92 14.85 6.82
C ASN A 200 -4.76 13.60 5.93
N GLN A 201 -5.80 13.24 5.18
CA GLN A 201 -5.76 12.10 4.26
C GLN A 201 -6.84 12.23 3.17
N GLY A 202 -6.76 11.39 2.16
CA GLY A 202 -7.82 11.24 1.18
C GLY A 202 -7.37 10.42 -0.04
N PHE A 203 -7.89 10.76 -1.21
CA PHE A 203 -7.69 9.99 -2.43
C PHE A 203 -6.74 10.69 -3.40
N LEU A 204 -6.01 9.88 -4.16
CA LEU A 204 -5.15 10.32 -5.25
C LEU A 204 -5.87 10.10 -6.57
N ILE A 205 -6.24 11.19 -7.22
CA ILE A 205 -6.81 11.17 -8.57
C ILE A 205 -5.70 11.52 -9.56
N SER A 206 -5.56 10.71 -10.61
CA SER A 206 -4.62 10.95 -11.70
C SER A 206 -5.37 11.28 -12.98
N ARG A 207 -4.95 12.33 -13.70
CA ARG A 207 -5.44 12.64 -15.05
C ARG A 207 -4.31 12.64 -16.06
N GLY A 208 -4.62 12.21 -17.27
CA GLY A 208 -3.74 12.41 -18.42
C GLY A 208 -3.73 13.90 -18.79
N LYS A 209 -2.58 14.35 -19.29
CA LYS A 209 -2.36 15.72 -19.75
C LYS A 209 -1.45 15.66 -20.96
N GLU A 210 -1.75 16.39 -22.03
CA GLU A 210 -0.94 16.35 -23.24
C GLU A 210 0.41 17.05 -23.02
N PRO A 211 1.49 16.60 -23.69
CA PRO A 211 2.82 17.20 -23.53
C PRO A 211 2.88 18.71 -23.76
N THR A 212 2.01 19.23 -24.64
CA THR A 212 1.94 20.65 -25.00
C THR A 212 1.24 21.51 -23.94
N GLU A 213 0.56 20.90 -22.98
CA GLU A 213 -0.14 21.60 -21.90
C GLU A 213 0.78 21.88 -20.70
N PHE A 214 1.98 21.28 -20.66
CA PHE A 214 2.93 21.56 -19.60
C PHE A 214 3.64 22.91 -19.81
N PRO A 215 3.85 23.68 -18.74
CA PRO A 215 4.64 24.91 -18.81
C PRO A 215 6.03 24.70 -19.40
N GLU A 216 6.42 25.57 -20.33
CA GLU A 216 7.76 25.59 -20.94
C GLU A 216 8.87 25.80 -19.90
N SER A 217 8.54 26.48 -18.80
CA SER A 217 9.42 26.71 -17.64
C SER A 217 9.94 25.39 -17.03
N TYR A 218 9.22 24.27 -17.18
CA TYR A 218 9.65 22.98 -16.66
C TYR A 218 10.94 22.48 -17.31
N LYS A 219 11.26 22.94 -18.53
CA LYS A 219 12.52 22.61 -19.22
C LYS A 219 13.77 22.96 -18.43
N LEU A 220 13.67 23.92 -17.50
CA LEU A 220 14.76 24.30 -16.59
C LEU A 220 15.11 23.21 -15.58
N LEU A 221 14.18 22.28 -15.31
CA LEU A 221 14.32 21.20 -14.34
C LEU A 221 13.95 19.83 -14.93
N LEU A 222 13.73 19.73 -16.25
CA LEU A 222 13.47 18.45 -16.89
C LEU A 222 14.70 17.54 -16.74
N PRO A 223 14.53 16.26 -16.43
CA PRO A 223 15.64 15.33 -16.46
C PRO A 223 16.07 15.06 -17.89
N GLU A 224 17.33 14.67 -18.00
CA GLU A 224 17.97 14.24 -19.25
C GLU A 224 17.43 12.88 -19.75
N SER A 225 16.73 12.13 -18.90
CA SER A 225 16.22 10.80 -19.19
C SER A 225 14.90 10.82 -19.96
N LYS A 226 14.64 9.75 -20.73
CA LYS A 226 13.39 9.61 -21.48
C LYS A 226 12.20 9.49 -20.53
N VAL A 227 11.27 10.45 -20.62
CA VAL A 227 9.95 10.40 -19.96
C VAL A 227 9.20 9.16 -20.45
N SER A 228 8.74 8.32 -19.52
CA SER A 228 7.93 7.12 -19.80
C SER A 228 6.44 7.36 -19.63
N GLY A 229 6.05 8.37 -18.84
CA GLY A 229 4.66 8.79 -18.65
C GLY A 229 4.58 10.20 -18.07
N TYR A 230 3.43 10.84 -18.25
CA TYR A 230 3.18 12.19 -17.75
C TYR A 230 1.68 12.38 -17.49
N GLY A 231 1.34 13.36 -16.64
CA GLY A 231 -0.03 13.66 -16.28
C GLY A 231 -0.11 14.64 -15.12
N GLU A 232 -1.22 14.58 -14.38
CA GLU A 232 -1.45 15.39 -13.18
C GLU A 232 -1.92 14.51 -12.03
N PHE A 233 -1.45 14.83 -10.83
CA PHE A 233 -1.93 14.25 -9.58
C PHE A 233 -2.67 15.29 -8.76
N TYR A 234 -3.87 14.89 -8.32
CA TYR A 234 -4.74 15.64 -7.44
C TYR A 234 -4.88 14.86 -6.14
N PHE A 235 -4.49 15.50 -5.03
CA PHE A 235 -4.61 14.98 -3.69
C PHE A 235 -5.88 15.57 -3.10
N VAL A 236 -6.94 14.79 -3.05
CA VAL A 236 -8.30 15.25 -2.71
C VAL A 236 -8.72 14.69 -1.36
N LYS A 237 -9.60 15.38 -0.63
CA LYS A 237 -10.18 14.85 0.62
C LYS A 237 -11.35 13.89 0.36
N GLY A 238 -12.15 14.18 -0.66
CA GLY A 238 -13.27 13.36 -1.11
C GLY A 238 -12.92 12.60 -2.40
N ASP A 239 -13.92 12.33 -3.22
CA ASP A 239 -13.82 11.68 -4.52
C ASP A 239 -13.84 12.66 -5.71
N ASP A 240 -13.96 13.97 -5.43
CA ASP A 240 -13.93 15.04 -6.42
C ASP A 240 -12.58 15.79 -6.44
N ILE A 241 -12.14 16.14 -7.65
CA ILE A 241 -10.97 16.98 -7.89
C ILE A 241 -11.18 18.42 -7.40
N GLU A 242 -12.41 18.89 -7.34
CA GLU A 242 -12.71 20.21 -6.79
C GLU A 242 -12.29 20.34 -5.31
N ASP A 243 -12.21 19.21 -4.59
CA ASP A 243 -11.73 19.12 -3.20
C ASP A 243 -10.20 18.94 -3.09
N SER A 244 -9.45 19.28 -4.14
CA SER A 244 -7.99 19.15 -4.19
C SER A 244 -7.32 20.05 -3.16
N VAL A 245 -6.52 19.45 -2.28
CA VAL A 245 -5.67 20.16 -1.33
C VAL A 245 -4.25 20.36 -1.85
N MET A 246 -3.79 19.48 -2.76
CA MET A 246 -2.50 19.59 -3.42
C MET A 246 -2.64 19.09 -4.86
N GLN A 247 -2.03 19.80 -5.80
CA GLN A 247 -1.99 19.44 -7.20
C GLN A 247 -0.57 19.57 -7.73
N TYR A 248 -0.16 18.60 -8.54
CA TYR A 248 1.13 18.59 -9.20
C TYR A 248 1.01 18.08 -10.62
N ASP A 249 1.78 18.71 -11.51
CA ASP A 249 2.14 18.08 -12.79
C ASP A 249 3.14 16.97 -12.53
N VAL A 250 3.03 15.86 -13.25
CA VAL A 250 3.79 14.65 -12.96
C VAL A 250 4.51 14.15 -14.19
N PHE A 251 5.77 13.78 -13.98
CA PHE A 251 6.56 13.06 -14.96
C PHE A 251 7.09 11.78 -14.34
N ILE A 252 6.98 10.70 -15.10
CA ILE A 252 7.41 9.35 -14.73
C ILE A 252 8.59 8.98 -15.63
N TYR A 253 9.66 8.48 -15.02
CA TYR A 253 10.89 8.08 -15.69
C TYR A 253 11.17 6.61 -15.47
N ALA A 254 11.75 5.94 -16.47
CA ALA A 254 12.34 4.63 -16.27
C ALA A 254 13.87 4.75 -16.35
N GLN A 255 14.58 4.38 -15.29
CA GLN A 255 16.05 4.41 -15.25
C GLN A 255 16.68 3.40 -16.23
N ASN A 256 15.96 2.35 -16.65
CA ASN A 256 16.44 1.33 -17.60
C ASN A 256 15.39 0.97 -18.66
N ARG A 257 15.84 0.51 -19.84
CA ARG A 257 14.99 0.11 -20.98
C ARG A 257 14.15 -1.16 -20.73
N THR A 258 14.34 -1.83 -19.60
CA THR A 258 13.58 -3.02 -19.19
C THR A 258 12.61 -2.65 -18.06
N PRO A 259 11.29 -2.89 -18.24
CA PRO A 259 10.27 -2.50 -17.29
C PRO A 259 10.26 -3.48 -16.11
N ALA A 260 11.07 -3.21 -15.10
CA ALA A 260 10.87 -3.74 -13.75
C ALA A 260 10.36 -2.59 -12.87
N PRO A 261 9.36 -2.82 -11.98
CA PRO A 261 8.75 -1.77 -11.14
C PRO A 261 9.76 -0.93 -10.33
N GLN A 262 10.90 -1.53 -9.98
CA GLN A 262 11.95 -0.92 -9.13
C GLN A 262 12.84 0.12 -9.84
N ASN A 263 12.59 0.42 -11.12
CA ASN A 263 13.40 1.36 -11.91
C ASN A 263 12.63 2.63 -12.29
N VAL A 264 11.52 2.93 -11.61
CA VAL A 264 10.68 4.07 -11.94
C VAL A 264 10.91 5.22 -10.96
N GLU A 265 11.07 6.43 -11.48
CA GLU A 265 11.05 7.65 -10.67
C GLU A 265 9.80 8.47 -11.00
N ILE A 266 9.17 9.05 -9.97
CA ILE A 266 8.05 9.97 -10.11
C ILE A 266 8.47 11.33 -9.60
N TRP A 267 8.40 12.33 -10.48
CA TRP A 267 8.74 13.71 -10.17
C TRP A 267 7.48 14.57 -10.24
N LEU A 268 7.28 15.40 -9.21
CA LEU A 268 6.10 16.25 -9.04
C LEU A 268 6.52 17.72 -9.21
N TYR A 269 5.88 18.42 -10.14
CA TYR A 269 6.21 19.78 -10.54
C TYR A 269 5.12 20.77 -10.16
N LYS A 270 5.55 22.00 -9.90
CA LYS A 270 4.65 23.15 -9.76
C LYS A 270 5.29 24.38 -10.38
N ASP A 271 4.57 25.00 -11.30
CA ASP A 271 4.90 26.33 -11.82
C ASP A 271 4.36 27.39 -10.84
N LEU A 272 5.26 28.20 -10.29
CA LEU A 272 4.97 29.29 -9.36
C LEU A 272 5.19 30.66 -10.00
N THR A 273 5.45 30.72 -11.30
CA THR A 273 5.84 31.94 -12.03
C THR A 273 4.81 33.04 -11.84
N ALA A 274 3.51 32.75 -12.05
CA ALA A 274 2.45 33.74 -11.89
C ALA A 274 2.35 34.27 -10.46
N TYR A 275 2.55 33.41 -9.45
CA TYR A 275 2.56 33.82 -8.05
C TYR A 275 3.72 34.78 -7.77
N TYR A 276 4.93 34.47 -8.22
CA TYR A 276 6.10 35.31 -7.99
C TYR A 276 6.12 36.58 -8.85
N GLN A 277 5.53 36.57 -10.04
CA GLN A 277 5.27 37.79 -10.83
C GLN A 277 4.39 38.78 -10.07
N ASN A 278 3.34 38.29 -9.40
CA ASN A 278 2.46 39.14 -8.60
C ASN A 278 3.12 39.60 -7.30
N LYS A 279 3.90 38.75 -6.66
CA LYS A 279 4.57 39.05 -5.38
C LYS A 279 5.77 39.98 -5.55
N TYR A 280 6.50 39.87 -6.66
CA TYR A 280 7.68 40.67 -6.99
C TYR A 280 7.53 41.29 -8.40
N PRO A 281 6.64 42.29 -8.57
CA PRO A 281 6.31 42.86 -9.89
C PRO A 281 7.52 43.52 -10.57
N GLU A 282 8.47 44.05 -9.80
CA GLU A 282 9.68 44.71 -10.31
C GLU A 282 10.83 43.73 -10.60
N ALA A 283 10.70 42.45 -10.24
CA ALA A 283 11.78 41.46 -10.38
C ALA A 283 11.88 40.85 -11.80
N ASN A 284 11.03 41.27 -12.75
CA ASN A 284 11.02 40.76 -14.12
C ASN A 284 11.00 39.21 -14.17
N VAL A 285 10.12 38.61 -13.38
CA VAL A 285 10.05 37.15 -13.20
C VAL A 285 9.59 36.46 -14.49
N LYS A 286 10.46 35.63 -15.06
CA LYS A 286 10.18 34.83 -16.27
C LYS A 286 9.81 33.38 -15.95
N ALA A 287 10.45 32.80 -14.93
CA ALA A 287 10.16 31.45 -14.48
C ALA A 287 10.49 31.28 -13.00
N VAL A 288 9.59 30.65 -12.26
CA VAL A 288 9.87 30.06 -10.94
C VAL A 288 9.21 28.70 -10.87
N VAL A 289 10.02 27.65 -10.82
CA VAL A 289 9.53 26.26 -10.86
C VAL A 289 10.14 25.49 -9.70
N ILE A 290 9.34 24.65 -9.07
CA ILE A 290 9.81 23.66 -8.08
C ILE A 290 9.51 22.24 -8.56
N ARG A 291 10.35 21.31 -8.09
CA ARG A 291 10.22 19.89 -8.37
C ARG A 291 10.54 19.04 -7.15
N TYR A 292 9.57 18.24 -6.72
CA TYR A 292 9.74 17.19 -5.72
C TYR A 292 10.04 15.84 -6.36
N MET A 293 10.68 14.97 -5.58
CA MET A 293 10.86 13.57 -5.93
C MET A 293 10.01 12.71 -5.00
N VAL A 294 9.34 11.70 -5.55
CA VAL A 294 8.77 10.63 -4.74
C VAL A 294 9.88 9.63 -4.41
N LYS A 295 9.94 9.20 -3.15
CA LYS A 295 10.89 8.21 -2.64
C LYS A 295 10.15 6.93 -2.25
N ASN A 296 10.90 5.83 -2.16
CA ASN A 296 10.41 4.53 -1.72
C ASN A 296 9.33 3.90 -2.65
N LEU A 297 9.56 3.98 -3.97
CA LEU A 297 8.71 3.41 -5.03
C LEU A 297 8.92 1.91 -5.25
#